data_AF-M4EJT7-F1
#
_entry.id   AF-M4EJT7-F1
#
_cell.length_a   1.000
_cell.length_b   1.000
_cell.length_c   1.000
_cell.angle_alpha   90.00
_cell.angle_beta   90.00
_cell.angle_gamma   90.00
#
_symmetry.space_group_name_H-M   'P 1'
#
loop_
_entity.id
_entity.type
_entity.pdbx_description
1 polymer ?
#
loop_
_entity_poly.entity_id
_entity_poly.type
_entity_poly.pdbx_seq_one_letter_code
_entity_poly.pdbx_strand_id
1 'polypeptide(L)'
;MRDMTEIRSELESESDSYANDEISIVPQVELTVPKTDDPDAPTVTFRMWVLGIAACVLLSFVNQFFWYRTNPLTISSVSAQIAVVPIGHLMAKVLPTRRFFQGTRWSFTMNPGPFSTKEHVLITVFPKSCSGAVYASHILSAVKLFYKRRLDFLPALLIMITTQAPGLNIITEYIIGYAYPERPVANICFKTYGYISMSQSLTFRADLKLGAYIKIESRIFFKFDTSMGARAPLAMALPSPHVYGRVAPALVYLATRIFPKKKWISNIHMPVLIGATAIMPPATAVNFTSWLVMVFVSGHFVFKYKREWWQRYNYVLSGGMDAGTGFMSVLLFLALQRSDDIMLGWWENSGEGFRAAKCPTARGVIVHGCPVF
;
A
#
# COMPACT_ATOMS: atom_id res chain seq x y z
N MET A 1 -23.75 -42.74 -27.82
CA MET A 1 -24.11 -41.62 -26.93
C MET A 1 -23.43 -41.90 -25.61
N ARG A 2 -22.52 -41.04 -25.15
CA ARG A 2 -21.96 -41.17 -23.80
C ARG A 2 -23.06 -40.87 -22.79
N ASP A 3 -23.09 -41.62 -21.70
CA ASP A 3 -24.11 -41.46 -20.66
C ASP A 3 -23.91 -40.11 -19.97
N MET A 4 -25.00 -39.38 -19.75
CA MET A 4 -24.97 -38.04 -19.17
C MET A 4 -24.54 -38.06 -17.69
N THR A 5 -24.61 -39.24 -17.06
CA THR A 5 -24.10 -39.49 -15.71
C THR A 5 -22.56 -39.62 -15.67
N GLU A 6 -21.95 -40.26 -16.66
CA GLU A 6 -20.48 -40.32 -16.81
C GLU A 6 -19.88 -38.95 -17.09
N ILE A 7 -20.53 -38.17 -17.98
CA ILE A 7 -20.09 -36.80 -18.28
C ILE A 7 -20.14 -35.92 -17.02
N ARG A 8 -21.17 -36.12 -16.18
CA ARG A 8 -21.30 -35.38 -14.92
C ARG A 8 -20.23 -35.77 -13.90
N SER A 9 -19.92 -37.05 -13.76
CA SER A 9 -18.86 -37.50 -12.85
C SER A 9 -17.47 -37.06 -13.30
N GLU A 10 -17.21 -37.04 -14.62
CA GLU A 10 -15.97 -36.52 -15.19
C GLU A 10 -15.85 -35.01 -14.92
N LEU A 11 -16.92 -34.23 -15.14
CA LEU A 11 -16.96 -32.79 -14.84
C LEU A 11 -16.81 -32.49 -13.35
N GLU A 12 -17.42 -33.28 -12.46
CA GLU A 12 -17.27 -33.17 -11.01
C GLU A 12 -15.81 -33.47 -10.61
N SER A 13 -15.21 -34.54 -11.16
CA SER A 13 -13.80 -34.89 -10.89
C SER A 13 -12.78 -33.88 -11.45
N GLU A 14 -13.04 -33.30 -12.62
CA GLU A 14 -12.21 -32.23 -13.18
C GLU A 14 -12.34 -30.98 -12.29
N SER A 15 -13.56 -30.63 -11.87
CA SER A 15 -13.79 -29.47 -11.00
C SER A 15 -13.12 -29.59 -9.63
N ASP A 16 -13.10 -30.79 -9.03
CA ASP A 16 -12.41 -31.05 -7.76
C ASP A 16 -10.88 -30.99 -7.92
N SER A 17 -10.36 -31.39 -9.10
CA SER A 17 -8.93 -31.28 -9.41
C SER A 17 -8.50 -29.82 -9.60
N TYR A 18 -9.29 -29.01 -10.33
CA TYR A 18 -9.04 -27.58 -10.48
C TYR A 18 -9.24 -26.83 -9.16
N ALA A 19 -10.18 -27.24 -8.30
CA ALA A 19 -10.38 -26.63 -6.98
C ALA A 19 -9.21 -26.90 -6.02
N ASN A 20 -8.65 -28.12 -6.02
CA ASN A 20 -7.44 -28.43 -5.25
C ASN A 20 -6.20 -27.73 -5.79
N ASP A 21 -6.05 -27.61 -7.11
CA ASP A 21 -4.95 -26.87 -7.74
C ASP A 21 -5.09 -25.35 -7.51
N GLU A 22 -6.32 -24.80 -7.47
CA GLU A 22 -6.60 -23.41 -7.10
C GLU A 22 -6.39 -23.12 -5.59
N ILE A 23 -6.40 -24.11 -4.71
CA ILE A 23 -5.99 -23.90 -3.31
C ILE A 23 -4.46 -23.79 -3.19
N SER A 24 -3.70 -24.34 -4.15
CA SER A 24 -2.23 -24.43 -4.13
C SER A 24 -1.49 -23.43 -5.03
N ILE A 25 -2.08 -22.25 -5.29
CA ILE A 25 -1.64 -21.25 -6.29
C ILE A 25 -0.15 -20.85 -6.21
N VAL A 26 0.54 -21.03 -5.07
CA VAL A 26 1.98 -20.75 -4.93
C VAL A 26 2.66 -21.75 -3.97
N PRO A 27 3.59 -22.61 -4.42
CA PRO A 27 4.33 -23.56 -3.57
C PRO A 27 5.05 -22.89 -2.39
N GLN A 28 5.47 -21.64 -2.57
CA GLN A 28 6.11 -20.81 -1.54
C GLN A 28 5.14 -20.44 -0.41
N VAL A 29 3.85 -20.28 -0.69
CA VAL A 29 2.82 -19.97 0.33
C VAL A 29 2.49 -21.21 1.15
N GLU A 30 2.42 -22.37 0.51
CA GLU A 30 2.21 -23.67 1.15
C GLU A 30 3.27 -24.00 2.21
N LEU A 31 4.53 -23.60 1.97
CA LEU A 31 5.62 -23.78 2.93
C LEU A 31 5.50 -22.88 4.17
N THR A 32 4.66 -21.84 4.13
CA THR A 32 4.54 -20.82 5.18
C THR A 32 3.23 -20.91 5.97
N VAL A 33 2.18 -21.49 5.38
CA VAL A 33 0.84 -21.54 5.99
C VAL A 33 0.52 -22.98 6.40
N PRO A 34 0.10 -23.24 7.65
CA PRO A 34 -0.35 -24.57 8.05
C PRO A 34 -1.60 -24.99 7.26
N LYS A 35 -1.62 -26.24 6.78
CA LYS A 35 -2.72 -26.80 5.96
C LYS A 35 -3.97 -27.18 6.76
N THR A 36 -3.87 -27.18 8.08
CA THR A 36 -4.95 -27.63 8.99
C THR A 36 -5.63 -26.42 9.61
N ASP A 37 -6.95 -26.33 9.48
CA ASP A 37 -7.77 -25.31 10.15
C ASP A 37 -8.52 -25.91 11.35
N ASP A 38 -8.58 -25.15 12.46
CA ASP A 38 -9.40 -25.47 13.64
C ASP A 38 -10.65 -24.56 13.63
N PRO A 39 -11.84 -25.06 13.27
CA PRO A 39 -13.05 -24.26 13.14
C PRO A 39 -13.60 -23.75 14.49
N ASP A 40 -13.23 -24.38 15.60
CA ASP A 40 -13.78 -24.05 16.94
C ASP A 40 -13.01 -22.93 17.64
N ALA A 41 -11.87 -22.52 17.08
CA ALA A 41 -11.05 -21.45 17.64
C ALA A 41 -11.83 -20.11 17.67
N PRO A 42 -11.94 -19.44 18.83
CA PRO A 42 -12.64 -18.17 18.94
C PRO A 42 -11.96 -17.11 18.06
N THR A 43 -12.78 -16.34 17.32
CA THR A 43 -12.32 -15.36 16.33
C THR A 43 -12.71 -13.93 16.70
N VAL A 44 -13.97 -13.70 17.10
CA VAL A 44 -14.48 -12.38 17.49
C VAL A 44 -14.50 -12.28 19.02
N THR A 45 -13.40 -11.79 19.59
CA THR A 45 -13.23 -11.69 21.05
C THR A 45 -13.09 -10.25 21.52
N PHE A 46 -13.27 -10.04 22.83
CA PHE A 46 -13.07 -8.74 23.46
C PHE A 46 -11.66 -8.18 23.21
N ARG A 47 -10.62 -9.02 23.36
CA ARG A 47 -9.23 -8.62 23.10
C ARG A 47 -8.99 -8.24 21.64
N MET A 48 -9.65 -8.88 20.68
CA MET A 48 -9.56 -8.53 19.26
C MET A 48 -10.04 -7.10 19.01
N TRP A 49 -11.21 -6.72 19.55
CA TRP A 49 -11.74 -5.36 19.41
C TRP A 49 -10.88 -4.32 20.12
N VAL A 50 -10.48 -4.58 21.35
CA VAL A 50 -9.69 -3.63 22.16
C VAL A 50 -8.32 -3.39 21.51
N LEU A 51 -7.60 -4.46 21.16
CA LEU A 51 -6.27 -4.33 20.56
C LEU A 51 -6.35 -3.76 19.14
N GLY A 52 -7.36 -4.15 18.34
CA GLY A 52 -7.57 -3.61 17.00
C GLY A 52 -7.86 -2.11 16.99
N ILE A 53 -8.81 -1.66 17.81
CA ILE A 53 -9.16 -0.23 17.92
C ILE A 53 -7.99 0.57 18.48
N ALA A 54 -7.34 0.09 19.55
CA ALA A 54 -6.19 0.78 20.14
C ALA A 54 -5.04 0.91 19.13
N ALA A 55 -4.71 -0.15 18.40
CA ALA A 55 -3.68 -0.13 17.38
C ALA A 55 -4.02 0.81 16.22
N CYS A 56 -5.28 0.84 15.75
CA CYS A 56 -5.72 1.78 14.72
C CYS A 56 -5.60 3.24 15.20
N VAL A 57 -6.15 3.57 16.39
CA VAL A 57 -6.11 4.95 16.92
C VAL A 57 -4.68 5.43 17.12
N LEU A 58 -3.82 4.61 17.73
CA LEU A 58 -2.42 4.95 17.96
C LEU A 58 -1.66 5.13 16.64
N LEU A 59 -1.80 4.20 15.70
CA LEU A 59 -1.09 4.28 14.43
C LEU A 59 -1.54 5.50 13.60
N SER A 60 -2.84 5.77 13.53
CA SER A 60 -3.35 6.94 12.83
C SER A 60 -2.88 8.24 13.45
N PHE A 61 -2.87 8.33 14.78
CA PHE A 61 -2.36 9.50 15.48
C PHE A 61 -0.88 9.73 15.15
N VAL A 62 -0.05 8.70 15.25
CA VAL A 62 1.39 8.80 15.00
C VAL A 62 1.68 9.17 13.55
N ASN A 63 1.00 8.52 12.60
CA ASN A 63 1.17 8.84 11.18
C ASN A 63 0.68 10.25 10.83
N GLN A 64 -0.45 10.69 11.39
CA GLN A 64 -0.95 12.06 11.20
C GLN A 64 -0.01 13.10 11.84
N PHE A 65 0.58 12.79 12.99
CA PHE A 65 1.56 13.65 13.65
C PHE A 65 2.82 13.85 12.80
N PHE A 66 3.40 12.76 12.30
CA PHE A 66 4.60 12.84 11.44
C PHE A 66 4.32 13.49 10.09
N TRP A 67 3.07 13.50 9.63
CA TRP A 67 2.68 14.12 8.37
C TRP A 67 2.86 15.64 8.32
N TYR A 68 2.83 16.31 9.46
CA TYR A 68 3.06 17.76 9.55
C TYR A 68 4.54 18.16 9.45
N ARG A 69 5.46 17.19 9.38
CA ARG A 69 6.90 17.45 9.28
C ARG A 69 7.27 17.78 7.83
N THR A 70 8.33 18.59 7.67
CA THR A 70 8.91 18.92 6.36
C THR A 70 9.32 17.67 5.58
N ASN A 71 9.85 16.66 6.28
CA ASN A 71 10.08 15.32 5.76
C ASN A 71 9.14 14.35 6.52
N PRO A 72 8.00 13.97 5.93
CA PRO A 72 7.03 13.11 6.60
C PRO A 72 7.58 11.70 6.77
N LEU A 73 7.40 11.14 7.96
CA LEU A 73 7.72 9.74 8.27
C LEU A 73 6.41 8.95 8.33
N THR A 74 6.36 7.81 7.64
CA THR A 74 5.19 6.93 7.67
C THR A 74 5.56 5.63 8.37
N ILE A 75 4.85 5.30 9.44
CA ILE A 75 4.99 4.02 10.11
C ILE A 75 4.08 3.01 9.41
N SER A 76 4.69 1.92 8.96
CA SER A 76 3.96 0.81 8.36
C SER A 76 3.08 0.10 9.38
N SER A 77 1.90 -0.32 8.95
CA SER A 77 0.98 -1.16 9.73
C SER A 77 1.61 -2.45 10.25
N VAL A 78 2.66 -2.97 9.60
CA VAL A 78 3.40 -4.18 10.04
C VAL A 78 4.00 -3.99 11.44
N SER A 79 4.45 -2.78 11.77
CA SER A 79 4.98 -2.45 13.10
C SER A 79 3.93 -2.67 14.20
N ALA A 80 2.68 -2.26 13.93
CA ALA A 80 1.56 -2.47 14.84
C ALA A 80 1.19 -3.97 14.96
N GLN A 81 1.31 -4.73 13.87
CA GLN A 81 1.07 -6.18 13.88
C GLN A 81 2.05 -6.88 14.83
N ILE A 82 3.34 -6.57 14.72
CA ILE A 82 4.37 -7.16 15.60
C ILE A 82 4.14 -6.76 17.06
N ALA A 83 3.80 -5.49 17.32
CA ALA A 83 3.56 -4.99 18.68
C ALA A 83 2.37 -5.65 19.38
N VAL A 84 1.32 -6.02 18.63
CA VAL A 84 0.11 -6.66 19.17
C VAL A 84 0.36 -8.07 19.70
N VAL A 85 1.30 -8.83 19.12
CA VAL A 85 1.53 -10.24 19.50
C VAL A 85 1.88 -10.41 20.99
N PRO A 86 2.92 -9.76 21.54
CA PRO A 86 3.25 -9.91 22.96
C PRO A 86 2.13 -9.39 23.87
N ILE A 87 1.46 -8.30 23.47
CA ILE A 87 0.34 -7.72 24.23
C ILE A 87 -0.86 -8.68 24.24
N GLY A 88 -1.16 -9.34 23.13
CA GLY A 88 -2.23 -10.33 23.00
C GLY A 88 -2.00 -11.55 23.89
N HIS A 89 -0.78 -12.07 23.94
CA HIS A 89 -0.42 -13.15 24.86
C HIS A 89 -0.46 -12.73 26.33
N LEU A 90 -0.04 -11.50 26.64
CA LEU A 90 -0.13 -10.95 28.00
C LEU A 90 -1.58 -10.79 28.44
N MET A 91 -2.43 -10.22 27.57
CA MET A 91 -3.86 -10.05 27.80
C MET A 91 -4.57 -11.41 27.96
N ALA A 92 -4.16 -12.44 27.21
CA ALA A 92 -4.65 -13.81 27.38
C ALA A 92 -4.31 -14.43 28.74
N LYS A 93 -3.19 -14.02 29.37
CA LYS A 93 -2.78 -14.51 30.70
C LYS A 93 -3.41 -13.70 31.84
N VAL A 94 -3.63 -12.40 31.63
CA VAL A 94 -4.08 -11.47 32.68
C VAL A 94 -5.60 -11.38 32.77
N LEU A 95 -6.32 -11.52 31.65
CA LEU A 95 -7.77 -11.33 31.64
C LEU A 95 -8.54 -12.47 32.33
N PRO A 96 -9.61 -12.14 33.07
CA PRO A 96 -10.44 -13.13 33.72
C PRO A 96 -11.29 -13.92 32.71
N THR A 97 -11.46 -15.21 32.99
CA THR A 97 -12.34 -16.13 32.24
C THR A 97 -13.79 -16.11 32.72
N ARG A 98 -14.15 -15.17 33.61
CA ARG A 98 -15.53 -15.02 34.12
C ARG A 98 -16.46 -14.67 32.96
N ARG A 99 -17.60 -15.37 32.93
CA ARG A 99 -18.71 -15.07 32.03
C ARG A 99 -19.53 -13.94 32.64
N PHE A 100 -19.58 -12.81 31.94
CA PHE A 100 -20.45 -11.69 32.31
C PHE A 100 -21.87 -11.94 31.78
N PHE A 101 -22.89 -11.47 32.50
CA PHE A 101 -24.30 -11.55 32.12
C PHE A 101 -24.83 -12.97 31.82
N GLN A 102 -24.47 -13.96 32.66
CA GLN A 102 -25.02 -15.32 32.58
C GLN A 102 -26.56 -15.29 32.62
N GLY A 103 -27.22 -15.91 31.64
CA GLY A 103 -28.68 -16.03 31.56
C GLY A 103 -29.39 -14.99 30.67
N THR A 104 -28.66 -14.07 30.05
CA THR A 104 -29.21 -13.14 29.04
C THR A 104 -28.59 -13.37 27.66
N ARG A 105 -29.21 -12.83 26.61
CA ARG A 105 -28.68 -12.88 25.23
C ARG A 105 -27.30 -12.20 25.06
N TRP A 106 -26.87 -11.44 26.07
CA TRP A 106 -25.63 -10.67 26.08
C TRP A 106 -24.52 -11.34 26.91
N SER A 107 -24.58 -12.65 27.16
CA SER A 107 -23.53 -13.33 27.89
C SER A 107 -22.22 -13.35 27.08
N PHE A 108 -21.17 -12.74 27.60
CA PHE A 108 -19.84 -12.76 26.96
C PHE A 108 -18.73 -13.02 27.98
N THR A 109 -17.62 -13.59 27.50
CA THR A 109 -16.40 -13.79 28.30
C THR A 109 -15.30 -12.87 27.77
N MET A 110 -14.52 -12.29 28.69
CA MET A 110 -13.36 -11.48 28.33
C MET A 110 -12.19 -12.33 27.83
N ASN A 111 -12.09 -13.57 28.30
CA ASN A 111 -11.03 -14.50 27.95
C ASN A 111 -11.62 -15.87 27.60
N PRO A 112 -12.02 -16.09 26.33
CA PRO A 112 -12.58 -17.37 25.89
C PRO A 112 -11.52 -18.47 25.75
N GLY A 113 -10.24 -18.13 25.59
CA GLY A 113 -9.18 -19.10 25.37
C GLY A 113 -7.81 -18.48 25.05
N PRO A 114 -6.80 -19.31 24.73
CA PRO A 114 -5.47 -18.84 24.35
C PRO A 114 -5.51 -17.94 23.11
N PHE A 115 -4.48 -17.09 22.94
CA PHE A 115 -4.43 -16.15 21.81
C PHE A 115 -4.26 -16.92 20.50
N SER A 116 -5.28 -16.86 19.64
CA SER A 116 -5.34 -17.61 18.39
C SER A 116 -4.78 -16.79 17.22
N THR A 117 -4.29 -17.48 16.20
CA THR A 117 -3.84 -16.85 14.95
C THR A 117 -4.98 -16.10 14.25
N LYS A 118 -6.21 -16.63 14.33
CA LYS A 118 -7.40 -16.01 13.72
C LYS A 118 -7.70 -14.64 14.33
N GLU A 119 -7.60 -14.52 15.64
CA GLU A 119 -7.77 -13.24 16.32
C GLU A 119 -6.65 -12.26 15.99
N HIS A 120 -5.41 -12.74 15.92
CA HIS A 120 -4.29 -11.90 15.50
C HIS A 120 -4.51 -11.33 14.10
N VAL A 121 -4.89 -12.17 13.14
CA VAL A 121 -5.20 -11.76 11.77
C VAL A 121 -6.29 -10.70 11.76
N LEU A 122 -7.38 -10.90 12.49
CA LEU A 122 -8.46 -9.93 12.60
C LEU A 122 -8.01 -8.60 13.21
N ILE A 123 -7.16 -8.61 14.24
CA ILE A 123 -6.57 -7.40 14.81
C ILE A 123 -5.74 -6.65 13.76
N THR A 124 -4.99 -7.35 12.89
CA THR A 124 -4.13 -6.71 11.87
C THR A 124 -4.89 -5.90 10.83
N VAL A 125 -6.17 -6.21 10.60
CA VAL A 125 -7.02 -5.52 9.61
C VAL A 125 -7.25 -4.06 10.01
N PHE A 126 -7.36 -3.78 11.31
CA PHE A 126 -7.64 -2.44 11.84
C PHE A 126 -6.52 -1.44 11.49
N PRO A 127 -5.26 -1.61 11.96
CA PRO A 127 -4.19 -0.67 11.65
C PRO A 127 -3.83 -0.63 10.16
N LYS A 128 -4.05 -1.71 9.39
CA LYS A 128 -3.94 -1.66 7.92
C LYS A 128 -4.90 -0.65 7.30
N SER A 129 -6.13 -0.61 7.80
CA SER A 129 -7.19 0.27 7.27
C SER A 129 -6.97 1.74 7.65
N CYS A 130 -6.27 2.01 8.75
CA CYS A 130 -6.09 3.35 9.32
C CYS A 130 -4.67 3.95 9.12
N SER A 131 -3.83 3.33 8.28
CA SER A 131 -2.42 3.71 8.13
C SER A 131 -2.21 5.05 7.39
N GLY A 132 -3.20 5.55 6.66
CA GLY A 132 -3.10 6.76 5.84
C GLY A 132 -3.47 8.05 6.59
N ALA A 133 -2.76 9.15 6.28
CA ALA A 133 -3.11 10.48 6.77
C ALA A 133 -4.34 11.04 6.02
N VAL A 134 -5.17 11.83 6.72
CA VAL A 134 -6.40 12.40 6.14
C VAL A 134 -6.05 13.62 5.29
N TYR A 135 -6.34 13.58 3.98
CA TYR A 135 -6.04 14.68 3.07
C TYR A 135 -6.64 16.03 3.50
N ALA A 136 -7.88 16.04 4.00
CA ALA A 136 -8.54 17.26 4.50
C ALA A 136 -7.81 17.97 5.65
N SER A 137 -6.88 17.31 6.34
CA SER A 137 -6.07 17.94 7.39
C SER A 137 -5.30 19.15 6.89
N HIS A 138 -4.82 19.12 5.63
CA HIS A 138 -4.12 20.24 4.98
C HIS A 138 -5.06 21.42 4.71
N ILE A 139 -6.28 21.14 4.28
CA ILE A 139 -7.31 22.17 4.03
C ILE A 139 -7.63 22.89 5.34
N LEU A 140 -7.87 22.13 6.41
CA LEU A 140 -8.20 22.70 7.71
C LEU A 140 -7.05 23.54 8.30
N SER A 141 -5.82 23.03 8.14
CA SER A 141 -4.61 23.73 8.58
C SER A 141 -4.37 25.01 7.78
N ALA A 142 -4.59 24.99 6.46
CA ALA A 142 -4.46 26.15 5.59
C ALA A 142 -5.52 27.23 5.89
N VAL A 143 -6.78 26.85 6.11
CA VAL A 143 -7.85 27.79 6.53
C VAL A 143 -7.50 28.48 7.85
N LYS A 144 -6.94 27.72 8.80
CA LYS A 144 -6.53 28.24 10.10
C LYS A 144 -5.31 29.17 10.00
N LEU A 145 -4.28 28.80 9.22
CA LEU A 145 -3.02 29.54 9.12
C LEU A 145 -3.10 30.75 8.18
N PHE A 146 -3.61 30.58 6.96
CA PHE A 146 -3.63 31.64 5.94
C PHE A 146 -4.85 32.55 6.06
N TYR A 147 -6.04 31.99 6.29
CA TYR A 147 -7.29 32.75 6.31
C TYR A 147 -7.70 33.19 7.73
N LYS A 148 -6.93 32.81 8.76
CA LYS A 148 -7.16 33.13 10.19
C LYS A 148 -8.60 32.84 10.67
N ARG A 149 -9.30 31.92 10.02
CA ARG A 149 -10.65 31.48 10.40
C ARG A 149 -10.56 30.15 11.14
N ARG A 150 -11.39 29.98 12.18
CA ARG A 150 -11.57 28.71 12.85
C ARG A 150 -12.85 28.08 12.32
N LEU A 151 -12.76 26.87 11.79
CA LEU A 151 -13.92 26.04 11.49
C LEU A 151 -14.31 25.31 12.77
N ASP A 152 -15.59 25.38 13.15
CA ASP A 152 -16.10 24.63 14.29
C ASP A 152 -15.97 23.13 14.06
N PHE A 153 -16.03 22.37 15.16
CA PHE A 153 -15.81 20.92 15.16
C PHE A 153 -16.68 20.19 14.13
N LEU A 154 -17.97 20.52 14.05
CA LEU A 154 -18.91 19.80 13.20
C LEU A 154 -18.66 20.04 11.70
N PRO A 155 -18.52 21.30 11.20
CA PRO A 155 -18.08 21.54 9.82
C PRO A 155 -16.73 20.90 9.49
N ALA A 156 -15.76 20.93 10.41
CA ALA A 156 -14.46 20.30 10.21
C ALA A 156 -14.59 18.78 10.07
N LEU A 157 -15.39 18.14 10.92
CA LEU A 157 -15.66 16.70 10.88
C LEU A 157 -16.34 16.30 9.55
N LEU A 158 -17.33 17.06 9.09
CA LEU A 158 -18.02 16.80 7.83
C LEU A 158 -17.06 16.91 6.63
N ILE A 159 -16.19 17.92 6.61
CA ILE A 159 -15.14 18.04 5.57
C ILE A 159 -14.19 16.83 5.64
N MET A 160 -13.77 16.42 6.84
CA MET A 160 -12.88 15.27 7.00
C MET A 160 -13.52 13.98 6.49
N ILE A 161 -14.77 13.68 6.84
CA ILE A 161 -15.48 12.46 6.40
C ILE A 161 -15.74 12.49 4.88
N THR A 162 -16.20 13.62 4.34
CA THR A 162 -16.54 13.73 2.91
C THR A 162 -15.35 13.62 1.97
N THR A 163 -14.14 13.92 2.45
CA THR A 163 -12.91 13.71 1.66
C THR A 163 -12.39 12.27 1.67
N GLN A 164 -12.89 11.42 2.57
CA GLN A 164 -12.57 10.00 2.58
C GLN A 164 -13.49 9.29 1.59
N ALA A 165 -13.04 9.18 0.34
CA ALA A 165 -13.75 8.38 -0.65
C ALA A 165 -13.56 6.89 -0.31
N PRO A 166 -14.64 6.12 -0.01
CA PRO A 166 -14.52 4.68 0.05
C PRO A 166 -14.03 4.20 -1.32
N GLY A 167 -12.87 3.53 -1.35
CA GLY A 167 -12.30 3.06 -2.60
C GLY A 167 -13.27 2.09 -3.26
N LEU A 168 -13.74 2.43 -4.48
CA LEU A 168 -14.61 1.56 -5.28
C LEU A 168 -14.01 0.17 -5.54
N ASN A 169 -12.72 0.01 -5.31
CA ASN A 169 -12.00 -1.25 -5.24
C ASN A 169 -12.70 -2.29 -4.34
N ILE A 170 -13.22 -1.86 -3.18
CA ILE A 170 -13.89 -2.73 -2.22
C ILE A 170 -15.31 -3.08 -2.70
N ILE A 171 -15.99 -2.12 -3.34
CA ILE A 171 -17.35 -2.31 -3.84
C ILE A 171 -17.35 -3.28 -5.03
N THR A 172 -16.39 -3.15 -5.95
CA THR A 172 -16.26 -4.07 -7.09
C THR A 172 -15.91 -5.48 -6.63
N GLU A 173 -15.03 -5.61 -5.63
CA GLU A 173 -14.66 -6.88 -4.99
C GLU A 173 -15.84 -7.53 -4.26
N TYR A 174 -16.67 -6.74 -3.57
CA TYR A 174 -17.88 -7.23 -2.93
C TYR A 174 -18.90 -7.72 -3.98
N ILE A 175 -19.22 -6.90 -4.99
CA ILE A 175 -20.21 -7.26 -6.02
C ILE A 175 -19.83 -8.56 -6.74
N ILE A 176 -18.58 -8.69 -7.21
CA ILE A 176 -18.15 -9.90 -7.90
C ILE A 176 -17.99 -11.08 -6.93
N GLY A 177 -17.59 -10.84 -5.69
CA GLY A 177 -17.53 -11.88 -4.66
C GLY A 177 -18.89 -12.49 -4.35
N TYR A 178 -19.97 -11.70 -4.42
CA TYR A 178 -21.34 -12.20 -4.30
C TYR A 178 -21.89 -12.79 -5.60
N ALA A 179 -21.55 -12.21 -6.76
CA ALA A 179 -22.03 -12.68 -8.05
C ALA A 179 -21.34 -13.97 -8.52
N TYR A 180 -20.08 -14.16 -8.13
CA TYR A 180 -19.23 -15.27 -8.54
C TYR A 180 -18.37 -15.75 -7.35
N PRO A 181 -18.97 -16.46 -6.38
CA PRO A 181 -18.26 -16.95 -5.21
C PRO A 181 -17.16 -17.96 -5.62
N GLU A 182 -16.16 -18.10 -4.75
CA GLU A 182 -15.07 -19.11 -4.85
C GLU A 182 -14.13 -19.01 -6.05
N ARG A 183 -14.26 -17.99 -6.91
CA ARG A 183 -13.30 -17.75 -8.01
C ARG A 183 -12.40 -16.53 -7.78
N PRO A 184 -11.22 -16.71 -7.15
CA PRO A 184 -10.34 -15.59 -6.79
C PRO A 184 -9.76 -14.87 -8.00
N VAL A 185 -9.48 -15.59 -9.10
CA VAL A 185 -8.94 -14.99 -10.34
C VAL A 185 -9.94 -14.04 -10.98
N ALA A 186 -11.22 -14.44 -11.05
CA ALA A 186 -12.29 -13.59 -11.57
C ALA A 186 -12.46 -12.33 -10.72
N ASN A 187 -12.38 -12.47 -9.40
CA ASN A 187 -12.43 -11.36 -8.46
C ASN A 187 -11.27 -10.38 -8.68
N ILE A 188 -10.02 -10.86 -8.76
CA ILE A 188 -8.83 -10.03 -9.00
C ILE A 188 -8.92 -9.30 -10.34
N CYS A 189 -9.35 -9.97 -11.42
CA CYS A 189 -9.50 -9.35 -12.73
C CYS A 189 -10.56 -8.24 -12.69
N PHE A 190 -11.76 -8.52 -12.19
CA PHE A 190 -12.85 -7.55 -12.11
C PHE A 190 -12.50 -6.35 -11.24
N LYS A 191 -11.86 -6.61 -10.09
CA LYS A 191 -11.28 -5.61 -9.20
C LYS A 191 -10.29 -4.70 -9.93
N THR A 192 -9.36 -5.28 -10.68
CA THR A 192 -8.33 -4.54 -11.41
C THR A 192 -8.94 -3.64 -12.48
N TYR A 193 -9.90 -4.15 -13.27
CA TYR A 193 -10.60 -3.36 -14.28
C TYR A 193 -11.44 -2.23 -13.66
N GLY A 194 -12.18 -2.53 -12.59
CA GLY A 194 -12.99 -1.56 -11.88
C GLY A 194 -12.14 -0.44 -11.27
N TYR A 195 -11.08 -0.80 -10.55
CA TYR A 195 -10.19 0.16 -9.90
C TYR A 195 -9.45 1.06 -10.89
N ILE A 196 -8.80 0.49 -11.91
CA ILE A 196 -7.98 1.26 -12.85
C ILE A 196 -8.86 2.22 -13.66
N SER A 197 -9.97 1.74 -14.22
CA SER A 197 -10.87 2.56 -15.03
C SER A 197 -11.42 3.74 -14.23
N MET A 198 -11.75 3.51 -12.96
CA MET A 198 -12.25 4.56 -12.07
C MET A 198 -11.18 5.56 -11.64
N SER A 199 -9.97 5.09 -11.30
CA SER A 199 -8.85 5.98 -10.96
C SER A 199 -8.53 6.94 -12.11
N GLN A 200 -8.53 6.42 -13.34
CA GLN A 200 -8.37 7.25 -14.54
C GLN A 200 -9.55 8.21 -14.73
N SER A 201 -10.79 7.74 -14.53
CA SER A 201 -11.99 8.57 -14.66
C SER A 201 -12.05 9.72 -13.64
N LEU A 202 -11.60 9.50 -12.40
CA LEU A 202 -11.56 10.53 -11.36
C LEU A 202 -10.51 11.60 -11.68
N THR A 203 -9.35 11.17 -12.19
CA THR A 203 -8.27 12.08 -12.63
C THR A 203 -8.75 12.92 -13.81
N PHE A 204 -9.34 12.27 -14.82
CA PHE A 204 -9.98 12.93 -15.96
C PHE A 204 -11.05 13.96 -15.53
N ARG A 205 -11.88 13.63 -14.53
CA ARG A 205 -12.87 14.57 -13.98
C ARG A 205 -12.22 15.77 -13.29
N ALA A 206 -11.10 15.55 -12.59
CA ALA A 206 -10.36 16.62 -11.93
C ALA A 206 -9.76 17.58 -12.96
N ASP A 207 -9.20 17.06 -14.05
CA ASP A 207 -8.56 17.87 -15.08
C ASP A 207 -9.60 18.64 -15.92
N LEU A 208 -10.76 18.04 -16.22
CA LEU A 208 -11.89 18.76 -16.81
C LEU A 208 -12.36 19.93 -15.94
N LYS A 209 -12.35 19.76 -14.61
CA LYS A 209 -12.72 20.83 -13.68
C LYS A 209 -11.70 21.96 -13.69
N LEU A 210 -10.40 21.64 -13.79
CA LEU A 210 -9.35 22.63 -13.98
C LEU A 210 -9.51 23.39 -15.32
N GLY A 211 -9.81 22.67 -16.40
CA GLY A 211 -10.11 23.27 -17.70
C GLY A 211 -11.28 24.26 -17.66
N ALA A 212 -12.33 23.94 -16.90
CA ALA A 212 -13.46 24.85 -16.68
C ALA A 212 -13.05 26.13 -15.93
N TYR A 213 -12.15 26.03 -14.94
CA TYR A 213 -11.64 27.22 -14.22
C TYR A 213 -10.83 28.15 -15.13
N ILE A 214 -10.09 27.59 -16.08
CA ILE A 214 -9.24 28.32 -17.02
C ILE A 214 -10.02 28.71 -18.30
N LYS A 215 -11.31 28.34 -18.40
CA LYS A 215 -12.21 28.59 -19.53
C LYS A 215 -11.72 27.96 -20.86
N ILE A 216 -11.09 26.80 -20.79
CA ILE A 216 -10.72 26.00 -21.95
C ILE A 216 -11.93 25.15 -22.36
N GLU A 217 -12.18 25.03 -23.67
CA GLU A 217 -13.27 24.18 -24.16
C GLU A 217 -13.07 22.71 -23.77
N SER A 218 -14.09 22.12 -23.15
CA SER A 218 -14.05 20.73 -22.65
C SER A 218 -13.77 19.69 -23.75
N ARG A 219 -14.04 20.00 -25.03
CA ARG A 219 -13.76 19.11 -26.17
C ARG A 219 -12.25 19.00 -26.46
N ILE A 220 -11.52 20.10 -26.31
CA ILE A 220 -10.06 20.13 -26.48
C ILE A 220 -9.44 19.33 -25.34
N PHE A 221 -9.93 19.56 -24.13
CA PHE A 221 -9.50 18.85 -22.93
C PHE A 221 -9.80 17.35 -23.03
N PHE A 222 -11.02 16.95 -23.42
CA PHE A 222 -11.38 15.56 -23.66
C PHE A 222 -10.46 14.90 -24.70
N LYS A 223 -10.15 15.55 -25.82
CA LYS A 223 -9.24 15.01 -26.84
C LYS A 223 -7.80 14.87 -26.31
N PHE A 224 -7.30 15.88 -25.61
CA PHE A 224 -5.96 15.87 -25.05
C PHE A 224 -5.83 14.78 -23.98
N ASP A 225 -6.79 14.74 -23.06
CA ASP A 225 -6.78 13.87 -21.90
C ASP A 225 -7.22 12.44 -22.22
N THR A 226 -8.07 12.17 -23.23
CA THR A 226 -8.22 10.79 -23.77
C THR A 226 -7.00 10.32 -24.55
N SER A 227 -6.32 11.23 -25.26
CA SER A 227 -5.04 10.90 -25.89
C SER A 227 -3.95 10.58 -24.86
N MET A 228 -3.99 11.17 -23.67
CA MET A 228 -3.09 10.89 -22.55
C MET A 228 -3.57 9.74 -21.64
N GLY A 229 -4.87 9.57 -21.47
CA GLY A 229 -5.53 8.57 -20.62
C GLY A 229 -5.55 7.17 -21.23
N ALA A 230 -5.57 7.05 -22.56
CA ALA A 230 -5.19 5.82 -23.28
C ALA A 230 -3.68 5.49 -23.17
N ARG A 231 -2.94 6.25 -22.34
CA ARG A 231 -1.49 6.21 -22.13
C ARG A 231 -1.09 6.40 -20.64
N ALA A 232 -1.98 6.09 -19.69
CA ALA A 232 -1.72 6.20 -18.25
C ALA A 232 -1.58 4.81 -17.61
N PRO A 233 -0.33 4.32 -17.45
CA PRO A 233 0.36 4.54 -16.18
C PRO A 233 1.82 4.94 -16.44
N LEU A 234 2.13 6.23 -16.60
CA LEU A 234 3.48 6.61 -17.06
C LEU A 234 3.88 8.08 -16.94
N ALA A 235 3.12 8.92 -16.24
CA ALA A 235 3.33 10.37 -16.32
C ALA A 235 4.02 10.93 -15.08
N MET A 236 5.30 10.61 -14.87
CA MET A 236 6.20 11.58 -14.24
C MET A 236 7.68 11.25 -14.49
N ALA A 237 8.42 12.27 -14.97
CA ALA A 237 9.78 12.29 -15.54
C ALA A 237 9.87 12.08 -17.07
N LEU A 238 10.06 13.20 -17.78
CA LEU A 238 10.42 13.38 -19.21
C LEU A 238 9.27 13.64 -20.21
N PRO A 239 9.49 14.55 -21.19
CA PRO A 239 8.46 14.96 -22.13
C PRO A 239 8.14 13.82 -23.09
N SER A 240 6.88 13.40 -23.12
CA SER A 240 6.29 12.38 -24.02
C SER A 240 6.30 10.92 -23.51
N PRO A 241 5.51 10.61 -22.46
CA PRO A 241 5.28 9.24 -21.96
C PRO A 241 4.59 8.27 -22.96
N HIS A 242 4.23 8.77 -24.15
CA HIS A 242 3.48 8.06 -25.19
C HIS A 242 4.32 7.08 -25.98
N VAL A 243 5.63 7.35 -26.07
CA VAL A 243 6.58 6.55 -26.82
C VAL A 243 7.02 5.38 -25.94
N TYR A 244 7.51 5.62 -24.72
CA TYR A 244 8.12 4.57 -23.89
C TYR A 244 7.17 3.44 -23.48
N GLY A 245 5.91 3.72 -23.13
CA GLY A 245 4.98 2.64 -22.69
C GLY A 245 4.54 1.68 -23.80
N ARG A 246 4.44 2.14 -25.05
CA ARG A 246 4.08 1.30 -26.20
C ARG A 246 5.31 0.79 -26.94
N VAL A 247 6.34 1.62 -27.04
CA VAL A 247 7.60 1.30 -27.72
C VAL A 247 8.47 0.40 -26.86
N ALA A 248 8.54 0.54 -25.53
CA ALA A 248 9.42 -0.32 -24.73
C ALA A 248 8.97 -1.81 -24.74
N PRO A 249 7.69 -2.17 -24.54
CA PRO A 249 7.26 -3.55 -24.70
C PRO A 249 7.39 -4.04 -26.16
N ALA A 250 7.11 -3.18 -27.14
CA ALA A 250 7.27 -3.53 -28.56
C ALA A 250 8.74 -3.75 -28.96
N LEU A 251 9.67 -2.98 -28.39
CA LEU A 251 11.12 -3.14 -28.57
C LEU A 251 11.62 -4.41 -27.89
N VAL A 252 11.12 -4.74 -26.69
CA VAL A 252 11.44 -6.02 -26.04
C VAL A 252 10.91 -7.18 -26.86
N TYR A 253 9.68 -7.08 -27.38
CA TYR A 253 9.10 -8.08 -28.27
C TYR A 253 9.86 -8.22 -29.60
N LEU A 254 10.34 -7.11 -30.17
CA LEU A 254 11.17 -7.14 -31.37
C LEU A 254 12.55 -7.74 -31.06
N ALA A 255 13.13 -7.39 -29.92
CA ALA A 255 14.42 -7.90 -29.47
C ALA A 255 14.39 -9.41 -29.16
N THR A 256 13.28 -9.95 -28.65
CA THR A 256 13.11 -11.40 -28.49
C THR A 256 13.02 -12.12 -29.84
N ARG A 257 12.45 -11.48 -30.87
CA ARG A 257 12.45 -12.03 -32.24
C ARG A 257 13.80 -11.95 -32.94
N ILE A 258 14.58 -10.88 -32.73
CA ILE A 258 15.91 -10.71 -33.35
C ILE A 258 16.96 -11.60 -32.66
N PHE A 259 16.85 -11.79 -31.34
CA PHE A 259 17.80 -12.58 -30.55
C PHE A 259 17.14 -13.78 -29.83
N PRO A 260 16.62 -14.78 -30.56
CA PRO A 260 15.89 -15.91 -29.99
C PRO A 260 16.76 -16.79 -29.07
N LYS A 261 18.09 -16.72 -29.20
CA LYS A 261 19.04 -17.46 -28.34
C LYS A 261 19.16 -16.89 -26.92
N LYS A 262 18.71 -15.66 -26.67
CA LYS A 262 18.90 -14.95 -25.38
C LYS A 262 17.59 -14.94 -24.57
N LYS A 263 17.36 -16.01 -23.80
CA LYS A 263 16.16 -16.18 -22.94
C LYS A 263 15.99 -15.13 -21.83
N TRP A 264 16.99 -14.30 -21.55
CA TRP A 264 16.87 -13.25 -20.53
C TRP A 264 16.05 -12.05 -21.02
N ILE A 265 15.99 -11.80 -22.33
CA ILE A 265 15.28 -10.65 -22.92
C ILE A 265 13.76 -10.81 -22.75
N SER A 266 13.24 -12.05 -22.79
CA SER A 266 11.82 -12.32 -22.54
C SER A 266 11.38 -12.07 -21.10
N ASN A 267 12.32 -12.00 -20.15
CA ASN A 267 12.00 -11.80 -18.73
C ASN A 267 11.99 -10.31 -18.33
N ILE A 268 12.19 -9.40 -19.29
CA ILE A 268 12.19 -7.96 -19.03
C ILE A 268 10.74 -7.45 -18.99
N HIS A 269 10.21 -7.24 -17.79
CA HIS A 269 8.88 -6.68 -17.59
C HIS A 269 8.91 -5.13 -17.60
N MET A 270 8.80 -4.54 -18.79
CA MET A 270 8.79 -3.09 -18.97
C MET A 270 7.72 -2.34 -18.14
N PRO A 271 6.48 -2.84 -18.00
CA PRO A 271 5.49 -2.18 -17.13
C PRO A 271 5.92 -2.10 -15.66
N VAL A 272 6.66 -3.11 -15.17
CA VAL A 272 7.17 -3.15 -13.79
C VAL A 272 8.31 -2.15 -13.60
N LEU A 273 9.26 -2.11 -14.56
CA LEU A 273 10.38 -1.17 -14.54
C LEU A 273 9.92 0.29 -14.57
N ILE A 274 8.95 0.56 -15.43
CA ILE A 274 8.40 1.90 -15.62
C ILE A 274 7.50 2.29 -14.42
N GLY A 275 6.70 1.35 -13.92
CA GLY A 275 5.88 1.56 -12.72
C GLY A 275 6.73 1.89 -11.50
N ALA A 276 7.92 1.29 -11.38
CA ALA A 276 8.87 1.59 -10.31
C ALA A 276 9.39 3.05 -10.35
N THR A 277 9.47 3.64 -11.54
CA THR A 277 9.91 5.05 -11.72
C THR A 277 8.78 6.08 -11.63
N ALA A 278 7.52 5.65 -11.48
CA ALA A 278 6.36 6.53 -11.56
C ALA A 278 6.24 7.56 -10.42
N ILE A 279 7.03 7.45 -9.35
CA ILE A 279 7.02 8.35 -8.18
C ILE A 279 8.06 9.50 -8.32
N MET A 280 8.52 9.78 -9.54
CA MET A 280 9.57 10.77 -9.81
C MET A 280 8.96 12.07 -10.38
N PRO A 281 8.85 13.22 -9.66
CA PRO A 281 9.37 13.63 -8.34
C PRO A 281 8.31 13.56 -7.22
N PRO A 282 8.64 13.03 -6.02
CA PRO A 282 9.50 13.69 -5.02
C PRO A 282 10.63 12.80 -4.44
N ALA A 283 10.90 11.61 -5.00
CA ALA A 283 11.93 10.70 -4.51
C ALA A 283 13.36 11.14 -4.92
N THR A 284 14.31 11.13 -3.99
CA THR A 284 15.74 11.42 -4.24
C THR A 284 16.42 10.28 -5.00
N ALA A 285 17.52 10.58 -5.71
CA ALA A 285 18.29 9.57 -6.45
C ALA A 285 18.79 8.43 -5.55
N VAL A 286 19.10 8.74 -4.29
CA VAL A 286 19.60 7.77 -3.31
C VAL A 286 18.60 6.65 -3.04
N ASN A 287 17.31 6.98 -2.91
CA ASN A 287 16.25 5.99 -2.66
C ASN A 287 16.21 4.91 -3.75
N PHE A 288 16.39 5.31 -5.02
CA PHE A 288 16.43 4.38 -6.14
C PHE A 288 17.71 3.55 -6.16
N THR A 289 18.87 4.15 -5.90
CA THR A 289 20.14 3.41 -5.85
C THR A 289 20.14 2.36 -4.73
N SER A 290 19.63 2.71 -3.56
CA SER A 290 19.50 1.79 -2.42
C SER A 290 18.53 0.64 -2.74
N TRP A 291 17.40 0.94 -3.38
CA TRP A 291 16.45 -0.08 -3.80
C TRP A 291 17.06 -1.06 -4.83
N LEU A 292 17.77 -0.55 -5.84
CA LEU A 292 18.45 -1.38 -6.84
C LEU A 292 19.52 -2.28 -6.21
N VAL A 293 20.31 -1.76 -5.27
CA VAL A 293 21.32 -2.55 -4.55
C VAL A 293 20.64 -3.66 -3.75
N MET A 294 19.56 -3.36 -3.03
CA MET A 294 18.83 -4.38 -2.24
C MET A 294 18.20 -5.45 -3.13
N VAL A 295 17.59 -5.06 -4.25
CA VAL A 295 17.02 -6.00 -5.23
C VAL A 295 18.12 -6.87 -5.84
N PHE A 296 19.29 -6.30 -6.15
CA PHE A 296 20.41 -7.05 -6.69
C PHE A 296 21.01 -8.01 -5.67
N VAL A 297 21.26 -7.57 -4.43
CA VAL A 297 21.80 -8.45 -3.38
C VAL A 297 20.82 -9.58 -3.07
N SER A 298 19.55 -9.27 -2.81
CA SER A 298 18.53 -10.29 -2.49
C SER A 298 18.22 -11.20 -3.69
N GLY A 299 17.93 -10.61 -4.85
CA GLY A 299 17.48 -11.32 -6.03
C GLY A 299 18.58 -12.00 -6.85
N HIS A 300 19.82 -11.49 -6.83
CA HIS A 300 20.93 -12.11 -7.56
C HIS A 300 21.81 -12.97 -6.65
N PHE A 301 22.32 -12.42 -5.55
CA PHE A 301 23.26 -13.16 -4.69
C PHE A 301 22.53 -14.14 -3.78
N VAL A 302 21.60 -13.66 -2.94
CA VAL A 302 20.95 -14.52 -1.94
C VAL A 302 20.13 -15.62 -2.63
N PHE A 303 19.40 -15.30 -3.69
CA PHE A 303 18.67 -16.30 -4.46
C PHE A 303 19.58 -17.36 -5.12
N LYS A 304 20.76 -16.98 -5.62
CA LYS A 304 21.68 -17.89 -6.31
C LYS A 304 22.45 -18.80 -5.36
N TYR A 305 22.90 -18.27 -4.21
CA TYR A 305 23.72 -19.05 -3.27
C TYR A 305 22.90 -19.74 -2.16
N LYS A 306 21.70 -19.25 -1.82
CA LYS A 306 20.87 -19.74 -0.71
C LYS A 306 19.38 -19.74 -1.08
N ARG A 307 19.02 -20.46 -2.15
CA ARG A 307 17.66 -20.50 -2.70
C ARG A 307 16.57 -20.96 -1.71
N GLU A 308 16.81 -22.03 -0.95
CA GLU A 308 15.82 -22.54 0.02
C GLU A 308 15.57 -21.53 1.16
N TRP A 309 16.64 -20.90 1.65
CA TRP A 309 16.53 -19.87 2.68
C TRP A 309 15.76 -18.65 2.16
N TRP A 310 16.08 -18.21 0.94
CA TRP A 310 15.39 -17.08 0.31
C TRP A 310 13.90 -17.39 0.13
N GLN A 311 13.55 -18.56 -0.40
CA GLN A 311 12.15 -18.94 -0.61
C GLN A 311 11.35 -19.00 0.71
N ARG A 312 11.97 -19.47 1.80
CA ARG A 312 11.30 -19.62 3.09
C ARG A 312 11.19 -18.30 3.88
N TYR A 313 12.21 -17.46 3.83
CA TYR A 313 12.32 -16.29 4.73
C TYR A 313 12.20 -14.94 4.03
N ASN A 314 12.19 -14.84 2.70
CA ASN A 314 12.17 -13.55 2.00
C ASN A 314 10.98 -12.67 2.41
N TYR A 315 9.78 -13.25 2.53
CA TYR A 315 8.59 -12.52 3.00
C TYR A 315 8.72 -12.04 4.44
N VAL A 316 9.24 -12.90 5.34
CA VAL A 316 9.45 -12.56 6.76
C VAL A 316 10.52 -11.49 6.91
N LEU A 317 11.62 -11.59 6.16
CA LEU A 317 12.69 -10.60 6.15
C LEU A 317 12.20 -9.24 5.67
N SER A 318 11.43 -9.21 4.57
CA SER A 318 10.82 -7.97 4.06
C SER A 318 9.92 -7.33 5.11
N GLY A 319 9.02 -8.11 5.73
CA GLY A 319 8.15 -7.62 6.80
C GLY A 319 8.93 -7.13 8.03
N GLY A 320 10.03 -7.81 8.37
CA GLY A 320 10.92 -7.41 9.46
C GLY A 320 11.68 -6.11 9.18
N MET A 321 12.14 -5.89 7.95
CA MET A 321 12.77 -4.64 7.54
C MET A 321 11.79 -3.47 7.55
N ASP A 322 10.56 -3.67 7.06
CA ASP A 322 9.50 -2.65 7.09
C ASP A 322 9.09 -2.27 8.52
N ALA A 323 8.98 -3.26 9.42
CA ALA A 323 8.72 -2.99 10.83
C ALA A 323 9.92 -2.32 11.51
N GLY A 324 11.14 -2.77 11.19
CA GLY A 324 12.38 -2.24 11.74
C GLY A 324 12.57 -0.76 11.43
N THR A 325 12.29 -0.32 10.21
CA THR A 325 12.30 1.11 9.85
C THR A 325 11.28 1.91 10.63
N GLY A 326 10.08 1.36 10.87
CA GLY A 326 9.05 1.97 11.72
C GLY A 326 9.52 2.17 13.18
N PHE A 327 10.07 1.12 13.80
CA PHE A 327 10.62 1.21 15.16
C PHE A 327 11.79 2.18 15.27
N MET A 328 12.74 2.13 14.32
CA MET A 328 13.88 3.03 14.28
C MET A 328 13.46 4.48 14.08
N SER A 329 12.41 4.73 13.28
CA SER A 329 11.87 6.08 13.09
C SER A 329 11.35 6.69 14.40
N VAL A 330 10.63 5.91 15.20
CA VAL A 330 10.13 6.35 16.52
C VAL A 330 11.30 6.56 17.49
N LEU A 331 12.26 5.63 17.51
CA LEU A 331 13.43 5.72 18.38
C LEU A 331 14.31 6.93 18.05
N LEU A 332 14.58 7.17 16.77
CA LEU A 332 15.31 8.36 16.31
C LEU A 332 14.58 9.64 16.65
N PHE A 333 13.24 9.66 16.54
CA PHE A 333 12.46 10.79 17.00
C PHE A 333 12.65 11.03 18.50
N LEU A 334 12.47 10.01 19.35
CA LEU A 334 12.62 10.18 20.81
C LEU A 334 14.05 10.56 21.22
N ALA A 335 15.06 10.04 20.52
CA ALA A 335 16.46 10.28 20.83
C ALA A 335 16.96 11.66 20.35
N LEU A 336 16.62 12.05 19.11
CA LEU A 336 17.17 13.25 18.46
C LEU A 336 16.30 14.50 18.65
N GLN A 337 15.00 14.35 18.93
CA GLN A 337 14.11 15.51 19.11
C GLN A 337 14.44 16.32 20.37
N ARG A 338 15.12 15.72 21.36
CA ARG A 338 15.53 16.41 22.59
C ARG A 338 16.75 17.31 22.40
N SER A 339 17.48 17.15 21.30
CA SER A 339 18.72 17.87 21.03
C SER A 339 18.52 18.82 19.84
N ASP A 340 18.38 20.12 20.14
CA ASP A 340 18.10 21.15 19.13
C ASP A 340 19.25 21.36 18.12
N ASP A 341 20.45 20.79 18.36
CA ASP A 341 21.67 21.08 17.60
C ASP A 341 22.28 19.91 16.79
N ILE A 342 21.61 18.76 16.68
CA ILE A 342 22.22 17.59 15.99
C ILE A 342 21.76 17.52 14.52
N MET A 343 22.38 18.32 13.66
CA MET A 343 22.41 18.01 12.22
C MET A 343 23.49 16.96 11.95
N LEU A 344 23.09 15.69 11.87
CA LEU A 344 23.99 14.62 11.43
C LEU A 344 24.31 14.82 9.94
N GLY A 345 25.49 15.36 9.66
CA GLY A 345 26.03 15.44 8.31
C GLY A 345 26.63 14.09 7.92
N TRP A 346 25.92 13.33 7.09
CA TRP A 346 26.50 12.18 6.40
C TRP A 346 26.33 12.35 4.88
N TRP A 347 26.98 11.48 4.11
CA TRP A 347 27.03 11.46 2.64
C TRP A 347 25.66 11.55 1.91
N GLU A 348 24.54 11.40 2.63
CA GLU A 348 23.16 11.51 2.12
C GLU A 348 22.45 12.82 2.52
N ASN A 349 22.85 13.43 3.65
CA ASN A 349 22.23 14.66 4.19
C ASN A 349 22.90 15.93 3.64
N SER A 350 24.10 15.78 3.06
CA SER A 350 24.62 16.76 2.12
C SER A 350 23.79 16.67 0.83
N GLY A 351 22.70 17.44 0.78
CA GLY A 351 21.84 17.52 -0.41
C GLY A 351 22.67 17.57 -1.68
N GLU A 352 22.20 16.86 -2.72
CA GLU A 352 22.81 16.74 -4.04
C GLU A 352 23.62 18.00 -4.35
N GLY A 353 24.93 17.85 -4.60
CA GLY A 353 25.99 18.87 -4.46
C GLY A 353 25.86 20.17 -5.27
N PHE A 354 24.67 20.52 -5.74
CA PHE A 354 24.33 21.77 -6.41
C PHE A 354 23.77 22.79 -5.41
N ARG A 355 24.62 23.75 -5.00
CA ARG A 355 24.26 24.88 -4.11
C ARG A 355 23.04 25.66 -4.58
N ALA A 356 22.69 25.64 -5.87
CA ALA A 356 21.55 26.38 -6.41
C ALA A 356 20.18 25.74 -6.08
N ALA A 357 20.11 24.47 -5.69
CA ALA A 357 18.83 23.83 -5.32
C ALA A 357 18.24 24.36 -4.01
N LYS A 358 19.06 25.03 -3.18
CA LYS A 358 18.62 25.73 -1.96
C LYS A 358 18.15 27.17 -2.20
N CYS A 359 18.33 27.67 -3.43
CA CYS A 359 18.07 29.06 -3.75
C CYS A 359 16.61 29.24 -4.21
N PRO A 360 15.89 30.25 -3.69
CA PRO A 360 14.53 30.52 -4.12
C PRO A 360 14.53 30.91 -5.60
N THR A 361 13.71 30.22 -6.39
CA THR A 361 13.47 30.54 -7.81
C THR A 361 12.36 31.56 -8.01
N ALA A 362 11.72 32.02 -6.93
CA ALA A 362 10.69 33.05 -6.97
C ALA A 362 11.32 34.44 -7.17
N ARG A 363 10.83 35.20 -8.16
CA ARG A 363 11.28 36.58 -8.41
C ARG A 363 11.08 37.46 -7.17
N GLY A 364 12.14 38.17 -6.78
CA GLY A 364 12.11 39.15 -5.69
C GLY A 364 12.52 38.64 -4.31
N VAL A 365 12.89 37.35 -4.16
CA VAL A 365 13.39 36.81 -2.88
C VAL A 365 14.92 36.72 -2.93
N ILE A 366 15.59 37.67 -2.28
CA ILE A 366 17.05 37.73 -2.22
C ILE A 366 17.53 37.01 -0.96
N VAL A 367 18.30 35.93 -1.13
CA VAL A 367 18.92 35.17 -0.04
C VAL A 367 20.44 35.24 -0.19
N HIS A 368 21.15 35.58 0.89
CA HIS A 368 22.61 35.66 0.90
C HIS A 368 23.22 34.31 0.48
N GLY A 369 24.09 34.34 -0.55
CA GLY A 369 24.77 33.14 -1.07
C GLY A 369 24.09 32.46 -2.26
N CYS A 370 23.01 33.04 -2.79
CA CYS A 370 22.29 32.56 -3.97
C CYS A 370 22.40 33.51 -5.16
N PRO A 371 22.48 33.01 -6.41
CA PRO A 371 22.46 33.86 -7.59
C PRO A 371 21.09 34.52 -7.73
N VAL A 372 21.09 35.84 -7.89
CA VAL A 372 19.90 36.65 -8.18
C VAL A 372 19.64 36.60 -9.68
N PHE A 373 18.43 36.21 -10.08
CA PHE A 373 17.96 36.20 -11.48
C PHE A 373 16.95 37.31 -11.72
#